data_AF-A0A846D3E4-F1
#
_entry.id   AF-A0A846D3E4-F1
#
_cell.length_a   1.000
_cell.length_b   1.000
_cell.length_c   1.000
_cell.angle_alpha   90.00
_cell.angle_beta   90.00
_cell.angle_gamma   90.00
#
_symmetry.space_group_name_H-M   'P 1'
#
loop_
_entity.id
_entity.type
_entity.pdbx_description
1 polymer ?
#
loop_
_entity_poly.entity_id
_entity_poly.type
_entity_poly.pdbx_seq_one_letter_code
_entity_poly.pdbx_strand_id
1 'polypeptide(L)'
;MTQLTPDQRNYYYLLESERVGIHKPILAALHQVHASPDLTDGETGLGIVPVNEVLSVRINTFSEQVQYAANTIRSLTDNLTNQGWQSSNLWDNEQGRYSDRFIEVVADGYIPSPNEPAVGRLEICEQTKLLKAYLADIKTDYENAELPQNLAYLDSALRALVDRIPNYYKGLQHQRDALLEVARIWRKLDSRESVIESLVAGTDLKLDSLEESQLDPLLKKFMQGISTYYGGIPHQREALIRLTQLWRRLDTREEAIASLKKDTSPDEGLKILDPALIAFVERIPKYYEGKGAQRNALTETLRLWNQLNSRKTALNSLGIDSQLLSINTSDPSTVKQVAAQIDRELLNFVRRVPDAYKEEDQQREALITLVQLWRGFKTREQTIESLTEDLKKIDSKPPKAEDKPLPLVIPTRPARWTTRNIQLSASIVPDGNFTWAEATKGGTRMPPDQKTVDAMVRIAKLAQRARDRIGHPFIITSWYRPPHINRAVGGARYSRHIVGDAIDFVCENLSGNQLYWSLDPWLTTGLMKIIIYFLISTSSETKNSLRTTAITFK
;
A
#
# COMPACT_ATOMS: atom_id res chain seq x y z
N MET A 1 -23.51 18.26 -3.22
CA MET A 1 -22.46 17.39 -2.67
C MET A 1 -21.29 17.46 -3.64
N THR A 2 -20.04 17.52 -3.15
CA THR A 2 -18.86 17.58 -4.02
C THR A 2 -18.64 16.23 -4.68
N GLN A 3 -18.47 16.25 -6.01
CA GLN A 3 -18.12 15.06 -6.77
C GLN A 3 -16.78 14.48 -6.29
N LEU A 4 -16.70 13.15 -6.26
CA LEU A 4 -15.50 12.39 -5.93
C LEU A 4 -14.35 12.77 -6.87
N THR A 5 -13.14 12.82 -6.33
CA THR A 5 -11.93 12.93 -7.16
C THR A 5 -11.66 11.62 -7.90
N PRO A 6 -10.86 11.62 -8.98
CA PRO A 6 -10.44 10.39 -9.65
C PRO A 6 -9.82 9.37 -8.69
N ASP A 7 -8.97 9.79 -7.75
CA ASP A 7 -8.33 8.91 -6.78
C ASP A 7 -9.34 8.29 -5.81
N GLN A 8 -10.35 9.06 -5.37
CA GLN A 8 -11.43 8.55 -4.52
C GLN A 8 -12.27 7.51 -5.25
N ARG A 9 -12.57 7.72 -6.54
CA ARG A 9 -13.26 6.71 -7.35
C ARG A 9 -12.41 5.46 -7.53
N ASN A 10 -11.12 5.62 -7.82
CA ASN A 10 -10.18 4.51 -7.98
C ASN A 10 -10.06 3.65 -6.71
N TYR A 11 -10.13 4.27 -5.53
CA TYR A 11 -10.18 3.55 -4.26
C TYR A 11 -11.38 2.58 -4.18
N TYR A 12 -12.59 3.03 -4.53
CA TYR A 12 -13.76 2.16 -4.56
C TYR A 12 -13.62 1.02 -5.59
N TYR A 13 -13.06 1.31 -6.77
CA TYR A 13 -12.82 0.27 -7.77
C TYR A 13 -11.86 -0.80 -7.26
N LEU A 14 -10.74 -0.39 -6.65
CA LEU A 14 -9.77 -1.31 -6.05
C LEU A 14 -10.43 -2.16 -4.96
N LEU A 15 -11.09 -1.51 -3.99
CA LEU A 15 -11.76 -2.17 -2.88
C LEU A 15 -12.72 -3.28 -3.34
N GLU A 16 -13.61 -2.96 -4.27
CA GLU A 16 -14.64 -3.90 -4.73
C GLU A 16 -14.07 -4.95 -5.68
N SER A 17 -13.06 -4.60 -6.48
CA SER A 17 -12.37 -5.56 -7.34
C SER A 17 -11.60 -6.62 -6.55
N GLU A 18 -10.93 -6.21 -5.45
CA GLU A 18 -10.25 -7.12 -4.52
C GLU A 18 -11.25 -7.95 -3.73
N ARG A 19 -12.38 -7.35 -3.30
CA ARG A 19 -13.45 -8.09 -2.63
C ARG A 19 -13.95 -9.21 -3.53
N VAL A 20 -14.31 -8.91 -4.77
CA VAL A 20 -15.01 -9.89 -5.59
C VAL A 20 -14.07 -10.82 -6.37
N GLY A 21 -12.82 -10.41 -6.56
CA GLY A 21 -11.86 -11.10 -7.43
C GLY A 21 -12.15 -10.82 -8.90
N ILE A 22 -12.14 -9.56 -9.29
CA ILE A 22 -12.24 -9.14 -10.70
C ILE A 22 -11.11 -8.17 -11.04
N HIS A 23 -10.81 -8.01 -12.32
CA HIS A 23 -9.78 -7.06 -12.74
C HIS A 23 -10.32 -5.61 -12.67
N LYS A 24 -9.79 -4.82 -11.73
CA LYS A 24 -10.20 -3.42 -11.42
C LYS A 24 -10.56 -2.55 -12.64
N PRO A 25 -9.79 -2.54 -13.75
CA PRO A 25 -10.03 -1.62 -14.86
C PRO A 25 -11.43 -1.74 -15.49
N ILE A 26 -12.14 -2.86 -15.33
CA ILE A 26 -13.50 -3.00 -15.84
C ILE A 26 -14.49 -2.05 -15.15
N LEU A 27 -14.32 -1.79 -13.85
CA LEU A 27 -15.20 -0.91 -13.08
C LEU A 27 -15.00 0.55 -13.47
N ALA A 28 -13.74 0.97 -13.66
CA ALA A 28 -13.40 2.28 -14.17
C ALA A 28 -13.97 2.50 -15.59
N ALA A 29 -13.86 1.49 -16.45
CA ALA A 29 -14.38 1.53 -17.81
C ALA A 29 -15.91 1.64 -17.85
N LEU A 30 -16.62 0.85 -17.05
CA LEU A 30 -18.08 0.91 -16.93
C LEU A 30 -18.55 2.30 -16.46
N HIS A 31 -17.91 2.86 -15.43
CA HIS A 31 -18.24 4.22 -14.98
C HIS A 31 -18.04 5.25 -16.09
N GLN A 32 -16.89 5.19 -16.78
CA GLN A 32 -16.56 6.14 -17.84
C GLN A 32 -17.55 6.08 -19.03
N VAL A 33 -18.01 4.89 -19.39
CA VAL A 33 -18.86 4.70 -20.58
C VAL A 33 -20.35 4.91 -20.26
N HIS A 34 -20.82 4.46 -19.10
CA HIS A 34 -22.22 4.63 -18.73
C HIS A 34 -22.54 6.03 -18.23
N ALA A 35 -21.74 6.56 -17.30
CA ALA A 35 -22.02 7.82 -16.61
C ALA A 35 -23.50 7.94 -16.20
N SER A 36 -24.09 6.86 -15.69
CA SER A 36 -25.51 6.74 -15.35
C SER A 36 -25.78 5.53 -14.44
N PRO A 37 -26.86 5.55 -13.62
CA PRO A 37 -27.82 6.64 -13.42
C PRO A 37 -27.22 7.81 -12.64
N ASP A 38 -27.94 8.94 -12.58
CA ASP A 38 -27.62 10.03 -11.64
C ASP A 38 -27.84 9.55 -10.20
N LEU A 39 -26.87 9.81 -9.33
CA LEU A 39 -26.83 9.29 -7.97
C LEU A 39 -27.14 10.39 -6.94
N THR A 40 -27.58 9.98 -5.76
CA THR A 40 -28.00 10.91 -4.69
C THR A 40 -26.83 11.65 -4.04
N ASP A 41 -25.61 11.13 -4.18
CA ASP A 41 -24.36 11.77 -3.74
C ASP A 41 -23.79 12.74 -4.79
N GLY A 42 -24.47 12.96 -5.91
CA GLY A 42 -24.05 13.88 -6.98
C GLY A 42 -23.08 13.28 -8.00
N GLU A 43 -22.83 11.98 -7.89
CA GLU A 43 -22.07 11.18 -8.85
C GLU A 43 -22.95 10.60 -9.95
N THR A 44 -22.31 9.98 -10.94
CA THR A 44 -22.94 9.14 -11.95
C THR A 44 -22.57 7.67 -11.74
N GLY A 45 -23.48 6.75 -12.07
CA GLY A 45 -23.31 5.32 -11.87
C GLY A 45 -22.52 4.58 -12.96
N LEU A 46 -22.46 3.26 -12.78
CA LEU A 46 -21.74 2.30 -13.63
C LEU A 46 -22.68 1.54 -14.58
N GLY A 47 -23.89 2.05 -14.82
CA GLY A 47 -24.91 1.38 -15.63
C GLY A 47 -25.62 0.25 -14.89
N ILE A 48 -25.59 0.24 -13.55
CA ILE A 48 -26.23 -0.80 -12.75
C ILE A 48 -27.61 -0.34 -12.27
N VAL A 49 -28.61 -1.19 -12.47
CA VAL A 49 -29.99 -0.95 -12.01
C VAL A 49 -30.53 -2.14 -11.20
N PRO A 50 -31.47 -1.93 -10.27
CA PRO A 50 -32.10 -3.02 -9.52
C PRO A 50 -32.87 -3.97 -10.45
N VAL A 51 -32.81 -5.28 -10.15
CA VAL A 51 -33.49 -6.34 -10.93
C VAL A 51 -34.98 -6.43 -10.59
N ASN A 52 -35.35 -6.09 -9.35
CA ASN A 52 -36.73 -6.12 -8.85
C ASN A 52 -37.08 -4.79 -8.17
N GLU A 53 -38.11 -4.09 -8.64
CA GLU A 53 -38.63 -2.85 -8.03
C GLU A 53 -39.26 -3.07 -6.63
N VAL A 54 -39.47 -4.34 -6.24
CA VAL A 54 -40.29 -4.73 -5.07
C VAL A 54 -39.48 -4.87 -3.77
N LEU A 55 -38.15 -4.82 -3.82
CA LEU A 55 -37.30 -4.85 -2.62
C LEU A 55 -36.51 -3.54 -2.48
N SER A 56 -36.52 -3.02 -1.25
CA SER A 56 -36.08 -1.72 -0.77
C SER A 56 -34.58 -1.37 -0.94
N VAL A 57 -33.87 -2.02 -1.85
CA VAL A 57 -32.46 -1.69 -2.16
C VAL A 57 -32.42 -0.58 -3.20
N ARG A 58 -32.04 0.62 -2.76
CA ARG A 58 -31.69 1.73 -3.67
C ARG A 58 -30.20 1.60 -3.98
N ILE A 59 -29.85 1.40 -5.25
CA ILE A 59 -28.45 1.47 -5.71
C ILE A 59 -28.21 2.92 -6.17
N ASN A 60 -28.09 3.83 -5.22
CA ASN A 60 -28.21 5.28 -5.48
C ASN A 60 -27.04 6.11 -4.94
N THR A 61 -25.95 5.46 -4.53
CA THR A 61 -24.64 6.05 -4.24
C THR A 61 -23.58 5.43 -5.14
N PHE A 62 -22.46 6.14 -5.32
CA PHE A 62 -21.34 5.66 -6.12
C PHE A 62 -20.75 4.36 -5.56
N SER A 63 -20.60 4.25 -4.24
CA SER A 63 -20.11 3.03 -3.61
C SER A 63 -21.02 1.82 -3.87
N GLU A 64 -22.34 2.00 -3.83
CA GLU A 64 -23.29 0.93 -4.14
C GLU A 64 -23.23 0.54 -5.63
N GLN A 65 -23.13 1.52 -6.54
CA GLN A 65 -22.96 1.25 -7.97
C GLN A 65 -21.71 0.43 -8.24
N VAL A 66 -20.58 0.76 -7.61
CA VAL A 66 -19.33 0.01 -7.77
C VAL A 66 -19.43 -1.40 -7.17
N GLN A 67 -20.00 -1.54 -5.97
CA GLN A 67 -20.20 -2.83 -5.31
C GLN A 67 -21.07 -3.77 -6.15
N TYR A 68 -22.22 -3.30 -6.61
CA TYR A 68 -23.13 -4.10 -7.42
C TYR A 68 -22.54 -4.37 -8.80
N ALA A 69 -21.82 -3.42 -9.42
CA ALA A 69 -21.12 -3.67 -10.68
C ALA A 69 -20.10 -4.81 -10.54
N ALA A 70 -19.32 -4.82 -9.45
CA ALA A 70 -18.34 -5.87 -9.20
C ALA A 70 -19.01 -7.25 -9.06
N ASN A 71 -20.08 -7.32 -8.26
CA ASN A 71 -20.89 -8.55 -8.11
C ASN A 71 -21.50 -9.00 -9.45
N THR A 72 -21.92 -8.05 -10.29
CA THR A 72 -22.52 -8.31 -11.61
C THR A 72 -21.53 -8.89 -12.60
N ILE A 73 -20.32 -8.34 -12.68
CA ILE A 73 -19.24 -8.91 -13.51
C ILE A 73 -18.86 -10.32 -13.04
N ARG A 74 -18.85 -10.56 -11.73
CA ARG A 74 -18.59 -11.88 -11.16
C ARG A 74 -19.67 -12.89 -11.52
N SER A 75 -20.93 -12.52 -11.33
CA SER A 75 -22.09 -13.34 -11.68
C SER A 75 -22.11 -13.66 -13.18
N LEU A 76 -21.86 -12.68 -14.05
CA LEU A 76 -21.73 -12.89 -15.49
C LEU A 76 -20.62 -13.89 -15.82
N THR A 77 -19.44 -13.73 -15.22
CA THR A 77 -18.31 -14.66 -15.42
C THR A 77 -18.69 -16.11 -15.06
N ASP A 78 -19.40 -16.28 -13.94
CA ASP A 78 -19.87 -17.59 -13.49
C ASP A 78 -20.94 -18.17 -14.41
N ASN A 79 -21.87 -17.34 -14.87
CA ASN A 79 -22.91 -17.70 -15.82
C ASN A 79 -22.30 -18.21 -17.13
N LEU A 80 -21.35 -17.48 -17.70
CA LEU A 80 -20.65 -17.87 -18.92
C LEU A 80 -19.84 -19.17 -18.73
N THR A 81 -19.18 -19.32 -17.59
CA THR A 81 -18.44 -20.56 -17.26
C THR A 81 -19.39 -21.77 -17.18
N ASN A 82 -20.57 -21.60 -16.57
CA ASN A 82 -21.61 -22.63 -16.53
C ASN A 82 -22.19 -22.96 -17.92
N GLN A 83 -22.13 -22.01 -18.85
CA GLN A 83 -22.47 -22.22 -20.26
C GLN A 83 -21.33 -22.85 -21.08
N GLY A 84 -20.21 -23.20 -20.44
CA GLY A 84 -19.08 -23.88 -21.08
C GLY A 84 -17.99 -22.96 -21.63
N TRP A 85 -18.03 -21.65 -21.33
CA TRP A 85 -16.93 -20.76 -21.68
C TRP A 85 -15.63 -21.21 -21.01
N GLN A 86 -14.58 -21.28 -21.82
CA GLN A 86 -13.25 -21.60 -21.34
C GLN A 86 -12.53 -20.34 -20.85
N SER A 87 -11.48 -20.52 -20.05
CA SER A 87 -10.65 -19.42 -19.55
C SER A 87 -10.17 -18.48 -20.66
N SER A 88 -9.76 -19.01 -21.81
CA SER A 88 -9.31 -18.21 -22.97
C SER A 88 -10.41 -17.37 -23.62
N ASN A 89 -11.69 -17.71 -23.39
CA ASN A 89 -12.80 -16.85 -23.82
C ASN A 89 -12.97 -15.65 -22.88
N LEU A 90 -12.60 -15.80 -21.60
CA LEU A 90 -12.75 -14.77 -20.58
C LEU A 90 -11.51 -13.88 -20.45
N TRP A 91 -10.32 -14.45 -20.66
CA TRP A 91 -9.04 -13.85 -20.31
C TRP A 91 -7.98 -14.06 -21.38
N ASP A 92 -7.20 -13.00 -21.66
CA ASP A 92 -6.00 -13.06 -22.47
C ASP A 92 -4.78 -13.21 -21.55
N ASN A 93 -4.16 -14.39 -21.60
CA ASN A 93 -3.01 -14.73 -20.75
C ASN A 93 -1.76 -13.94 -21.11
N GLU A 94 -1.53 -13.64 -22.39
CA GLU A 94 -0.34 -12.89 -22.81
C GLU A 94 -0.45 -11.44 -22.38
N GLN A 95 -1.63 -10.84 -22.57
CA GLN A 95 -1.89 -9.44 -22.24
C GLN A 95 -2.22 -9.21 -20.76
N GLY A 96 -2.53 -10.27 -20.00
CA GLY A 96 -2.76 -10.14 -18.57
C GLY A 96 -4.06 -9.42 -18.20
N ARG A 97 -5.09 -9.55 -19.04
CA ARG A 97 -6.36 -8.80 -18.93
C ARG A 97 -7.53 -9.64 -19.44
N TYR A 98 -8.76 -9.23 -19.15
CA TYR A 98 -9.94 -9.73 -19.86
C TYR A 98 -9.77 -9.69 -21.38
N SER A 99 -10.27 -10.73 -22.05
CA SER A 99 -10.26 -10.84 -23.50
C SER A 99 -11.19 -9.80 -24.13
N ASP A 100 -10.92 -9.41 -25.37
CA ASP A 100 -11.80 -8.48 -26.10
C ASP A 100 -13.22 -9.04 -26.22
N ARG A 101 -13.34 -10.35 -26.48
CA ARG A 101 -14.61 -11.07 -26.53
C ARG A 101 -15.41 -11.00 -25.22
N PHE A 102 -14.75 -11.06 -24.07
CA PHE A 102 -15.45 -10.91 -22.79
C PHE A 102 -15.92 -9.48 -22.59
N ILE A 103 -15.10 -8.49 -22.96
CA ILE A 103 -15.50 -7.08 -22.90
C ILE A 103 -16.70 -6.79 -23.81
N GLU A 104 -16.77 -7.40 -24.99
CA GLU A 104 -17.94 -7.33 -25.88
C GLU A 104 -19.21 -7.83 -25.17
N VAL A 105 -19.14 -9.00 -24.54
CA VAL A 105 -20.28 -9.57 -23.79
C VAL A 105 -20.67 -8.72 -22.58
N VAL A 106 -19.71 -8.08 -21.89
CA VAL A 106 -20.02 -7.14 -20.82
C VAL A 106 -20.81 -5.94 -21.37
N ALA A 107 -20.42 -5.42 -22.54
CA ALA A 107 -21.10 -4.27 -23.15
C ALA A 107 -22.52 -4.59 -23.64
N ASP A 108 -22.79 -5.85 -24.00
CA ASP A 108 -24.13 -6.34 -24.37
C ASP A 108 -25.11 -6.39 -23.18
N GLY A 109 -24.66 -6.02 -21.97
CA GLY A 109 -25.44 -6.01 -20.75
C GLY A 109 -25.63 -7.39 -20.12
N TYR A 110 -26.19 -7.43 -18.92
CA TYR A 110 -26.42 -8.67 -18.20
C TYR A 110 -27.64 -8.58 -17.28
N ILE A 111 -28.52 -9.57 -17.37
CA ILE A 111 -29.67 -9.73 -16.48
C ILE A 111 -29.39 -10.94 -15.58
N PRO A 112 -29.13 -10.73 -14.27
CA PRO A 112 -28.82 -11.82 -13.35
C PRO A 112 -30.07 -12.64 -13.00
N SER A 113 -29.85 -13.77 -12.33
CA SER A 113 -30.94 -14.59 -11.82
C SER A 113 -31.71 -13.85 -10.71
N PRO A 114 -33.05 -14.00 -10.61
CA PRO A 114 -33.84 -13.41 -9.52
C PRO A 114 -33.39 -13.83 -8.10
N ASN A 115 -32.61 -14.90 -7.99
CA ASN A 115 -32.11 -15.45 -6.72
C ASN A 115 -30.77 -14.82 -6.27
N GLU A 116 -30.29 -13.78 -6.93
CA GLU A 116 -29.03 -13.09 -6.62
C GLU A 116 -29.30 -11.65 -6.12
N PRO A 117 -29.68 -11.46 -4.84
CA PRO A 117 -30.18 -10.17 -4.34
C PRO A 117 -29.11 -9.06 -4.29
N ALA A 118 -27.82 -9.43 -4.32
CA ALA A 118 -26.69 -8.51 -4.31
C ALA A 118 -26.12 -8.24 -5.72
N VAL A 119 -26.84 -8.63 -6.77
CA VAL A 119 -26.43 -8.47 -8.17
C VAL A 119 -27.44 -7.58 -8.90
N GLY A 120 -26.93 -6.60 -9.65
CA GLY A 120 -27.76 -5.67 -10.41
C GLY A 120 -27.88 -6.11 -11.86
N ARG A 121 -28.87 -5.55 -12.57
CA ARG A 121 -28.88 -5.60 -14.04
C ARG A 121 -27.84 -4.61 -14.56
N LEU A 122 -26.99 -5.08 -15.47
CA LEU A 122 -26.07 -4.24 -16.22
C LEU A 122 -26.74 -3.81 -17.52
N GLU A 123 -26.84 -2.49 -17.72
CA GLU A 123 -27.35 -1.89 -18.95
C GLU A 123 -26.39 -2.08 -20.13
N ILE A 124 -26.93 -1.96 -21.35
CA ILE A 124 -26.15 -2.07 -22.59
C ILE A 124 -25.31 -0.81 -22.79
N CYS A 125 -24.08 -0.95 -23.29
CA CYS A 125 -23.24 0.16 -23.73
C CYS A 125 -22.48 -0.12 -25.04
N GLU A 126 -21.75 0.88 -25.53
CA GLU A 126 -21.01 0.77 -26.79
C GLU A 126 -19.71 -0.02 -26.60
N GLN A 127 -19.63 -1.21 -27.20
CA GLN A 127 -18.49 -2.15 -27.13
C GLN A 127 -17.12 -1.48 -27.34
N THR A 128 -16.97 -0.70 -28.42
CA THR A 128 -15.69 -0.04 -28.76
C THR A 128 -15.27 0.99 -27.70
N LYS A 129 -16.24 1.71 -27.10
CA LYS A 129 -15.93 2.67 -26.03
C LYS A 129 -15.53 1.96 -24.75
N LEU A 130 -16.21 0.86 -24.40
CA LEU A 130 -15.88 0.07 -23.21
C LEU A 130 -14.47 -0.51 -23.31
N LEU A 131 -14.14 -1.14 -24.45
CA LEU A 131 -12.80 -1.67 -24.69
C LEU A 131 -11.73 -0.58 -24.62
N LYS A 132 -11.97 0.58 -25.25
CA LYS A 132 -11.03 1.70 -25.21
C LYS A 132 -10.82 2.24 -23.79
N ALA A 133 -11.89 2.40 -23.01
CA ALA A 133 -11.81 2.86 -21.62
C ALA A 133 -11.06 1.86 -20.74
N TYR A 134 -11.36 0.56 -20.90
CA TYR A 134 -10.69 -0.53 -20.20
C TYR A 134 -9.17 -0.57 -20.46
N LEU A 135 -8.76 -0.45 -21.72
CA LEU A 135 -7.35 -0.43 -22.10
C LEU A 135 -6.62 0.85 -21.62
N ALA A 136 -7.31 1.98 -21.57
CA ALA A 136 -6.74 3.24 -21.08
C ALA A 136 -6.43 3.20 -19.57
N ASP A 137 -7.33 2.58 -18.78
CA ASP A 137 -7.12 2.40 -17.34
C ASP A 137 -5.96 1.42 -17.06
N ILE A 138 -5.89 0.29 -17.78
CA ILE A 138 -4.75 -0.64 -17.71
C ILE A 138 -3.43 0.08 -17.99
N LYS A 139 -3.39 0.90 -19.05
CA LYS A 139 -2.18 1.63 -19.41
C LYS A 139 -1.73 2.57 -18.29
N THR A 140 -2.67 3.22 -17.61
CA THR A 140 -2.40 4.11 -16.49
C THR A 140 -1.81 3.35 -15.30
N ASP A 141 -2.32 2.15 -14.99
CA ASP A 141 -1.77 1.31 -13.93
C ASP A 141 -0.38 0.76 -14.30
N TYR A 142 -0.16 0.37 -15.57
CA TYR A 142 1.08 -0.26 -16.02
C TYR A 142 2.23 0.72 -16.24
N GLU A 143 1.98 1.94 -16.70
CA GLU A 143 3.03 2.98 -16.84
C GLU A 143 3.66 3.35 -15.49
N ASN A 144 2.91 3.20 -14.39
CA ASN A 144 3.40 3.45 -13.04
C ASN A 144 4.17 2.27 -12.44
N ALA A 145 3.93 1.04 -12.90
CA ALA A 145 4.41 -0.19 -12.24
C ALA A 145 5.52 -0.96 -13.00
N GLU A 146 5.96 -0.48 -14.17
CA GLU A 146 6.99 -1.13 -15.02
C GLU A 146 6.74 -2.64 -15.28
N LEU A 147 5.47 -3.03 -15.44
CA LEU A 147 5.11 -4.44 -15.60
C LEU A 147 5.60 -5.04 -16.92
N PRO A 148 5.89 -6.36 -16.96
CA PRO A 148 6.21 -7.04 -18.21
C PRO A 148 5.06 -6.91 -19.22
N GLN A 149 5.39 -6.58 -20.47
CA GLN A 149 4.41 -6.52 -21.56
C GLN A 149 3.77 -7.87 -21.91
N ASN A 150 4.28 -8.98 -21.36
CA ASN A 150 3.76 -10.32 -21.56
C ASN A 150 3.65 -11.07 -20.21
N LEU A 151 2.44 -11.49 -19.86
CA LEU A 151 2.09 -12.20 -18.62
C LEU A 151 1.76 -13.68 -18.83
N ALA A 152 2.14 -14.29 -19.97
CA ALA A 152 1.88 -15.72 -20.24
C ALA A 152 2.46 -16.69 -19.19
N TYR A 153 3.48 -16.24 -18.45
CA TYR A 153 4.08 -17.03 -17.36
C TYR A 153 3.21 -17.09 -16.10
N LEU A 154 2.28 -16.15 -15.92
CA LEU A 154 1.66 -15.84 -14.62
C LEU A 154 0.92 -17.04 -14.03
N ASP A 155 0.08 -17.72 -14.81
CA ASP A 155 -0.69 -18.88 -14.31
C ASP A 155 0.23 -20.02 -13.84
N SER A 156 1.31 -20.27 -14.58
CA SER A 156 2.30 -21.29 -14.19
C SER A 156 3.03 -20.90 -12.90
N ALA A 157 3.34 -19.61 -12.73
CA ALA A 157 3.97 -19.08 -11.53
C ALA A 157 3.04 -19.14 -10.31
N LEU A 158 1.75 -18.80 -10.48
CA LEU A 158 0.74 -18.88 -9.43
C LEU A 158 0.53 -20.33 -8.95
N ARG A 159 0.43 -21.30 -9.87
CA ARG A 159 0.37 -22.73 -9.52
C ARG A 159 1.60 -23.17 -8.75
N ALA A 160 2.79 -22.84 -9.25
CA ALA A 160 4.06 -23.19 -8.61
C ALA A 160 4.20 -22.60 -7.19
N LEU A 161 3.65 -21.41 -6.94
CA LEU A 161 3.58 -20.83 -5.60
C LEU A 161 2.62 -21.63 -4.71
N VAL A 162 1.37 -21.80 -5.15
CA VAL A 162 0.30 -22.39 -4.35
C VAL A 162 0.57 -23.85 -3.98
N ASP A 163 1.13 -24.64 -4.88
CA ASP A 163 1.47 -26.04 -4.63
C ASP A 163 2.43 -26.21 -3.44
N ARG A 164 3.24 -25.19 -3.15
CA ARG A 164 4.24 -25.20 -2.07
C ARG A 164 3.74 -24.55 -0.78
N ILE A 165 2.76 -23.64 -0.84
CA ILE A 165 2.28 -22.89 0.34
C ILE A 165 1.98 -23.77 1.56
N PRO A 166 1.29 -24.93 1.46
CA PRO A 166 1.01 -25.76 2.63
C PRO A 166 2.25 -26.18 3.44
N ASN A 167 3.41 -26.33 2.77
CA ASN A 167 4.68 -26.71 3.38
C ASN A 167 5.40 -25.53 4.06
N TYR A 168 5.10 -24.30 3.64
CA TYR A 168 5.73 -23.08 4.14
C TYR A 168 4.82 -22.28 5.09
N TYR A 169 3.57 -22.69 5.25
CA TYR A 169 2.63 -22.09 6.19
C TYR A 169 3.04 -22.35 7.64
N LYS A 170 3.41 -21.26 8.31
CA LYS A 170 3.84 -21.22 9.70
C LYS A 170 2.72 -20.80 10.66
N GLY A 171 1.58 -20.32 10.17
CA GLY A 171 0.47 -19.84 11.02
C GLY A 171 0.66 -18.40 11.52
N LEU A 172 1.43 -17.60 10.79
CA LEU A 172 1.57 -16.16 11.03
C LEU A 172 0.31 -15.43 10.54
N GLN A 173 0.04 -14.24 11.10
CA GLN A 173 -1.23 -13.57 10.85
C GLN A 173 -1.43 -13.21 9.38
N HIS A 174 -0.43 -12.61 8.74
CA HIS A 174 -0.51 -12.27 7.31
C HIS A 174 -0.67 -13.50 6.42
N GLN A 175 -0.06 -14.62 6.79
CA GLN A 175 -0.25 -15.90 6.07
C GLN A 175 -1.70 -16.39 6.23
N ARG A 176 -2.24 -16.36 7.46
CA ARG A 176 -3.63 -16.76 7.74
C ARG A 176 -4.61 -15.89 6.96
N ASP A 177 -4.41 -14.58 6.99
CA ASP A 177 -5.23 -13.61 6.28
C ASP A 177 -5.15 -13.83 4.76
N ALA A 178 -3.97 -14.11 4.21
CA ALA A 178 -3.80 -14.44 2.80
C ALA A 178 -4.64 -15.67 2.39
N LEU A 179 -4.64 -16.72 3.22
CA LEU A 179 -5.38 -17.97 2.94
C LEU A 179 -6.89 -17.80 3.12
N LEU A 180 -7.32 -17.01 4.11
CA LEU A 180 -8.72 -16.63 4.31
C LEU A 180 -9.25 -15.82 3.12
N GLU A 181 -8.46 -14.89 2.59
CA GLU A 181 -8.84 -14.09 1.43
C GLU A 181 -8.99 -14.94 0.16
N VAL A 182 -8.11 -15.92 -0.05
CA VAL A 182 -8.31 -16.90 -1.13
C VAL A 182 -9.63 -17.62 -0.94
N ALA A 183 -9.90 -18.17 0.25
CA ALA A 183 -11.15 -18.88 0.53
C ALA A 183 -12.38 -17.99 0.30
N ARG A 184 -12.29 -16.71 0.67
CA ARG A 184 -13.34 -15.70 0.47
C ARG A 184 -13.68 -15.53 -1.00
N ILE A 185 -12.69 -15.24 -1.84
CA ILE A 185 -12.88 -15.01 -3.27
C ILE A 185 -13.30 -16.30 -3.98
N TRP A 186 -12.70 -17.44 -3.62
CA TRP A 186 -12.97 -18.75 -4.23
C TRP A 186 -14.40 -19.23 -3.98
N ARG A 187 -14.91 -18.98 -2.77
CA ARG A 187 -16.26 -19.39 -2.33
C ARG A 187 -17.32 -18.30 -2.53
N LYS A 188 -16.94 -17.14 -3.08
CA LYS A 188 -17.83 -15.98 -3.32
C LYS A 188 -18.50 -15.49 -2.03
N LEU A 189 -17.69 -15.28 -1.01
CA LEU A 189 -18.14 -14.85 0.31
C LEU A 189 -17.80 -13.37 0.52
N ASP A 190 -18.63 -12.66 1.29
CA ASP A 190 -18.50 -11.21 1.47
C ASP A 190 -17.82 -10.80 2.77
N SER A 191 -17.57 -11.74 3.68
CA SER A 191 -17.02 -11.45 5.00
C SER A 191 -16.04 -12.51 5.48
N ARG A 192 -15.18 -12.13 6.44
CA ARG A 192 -14.26 -13.06 7.10
C ARG A 192 -15.05 -14.11 7.90
N GLU A 193 -16.14 -13.70 8.52
CA GLU A 193 -17.01 -14.54 9.34
C GLU A 193 -17.62 -15.66 8.50
N SER A 194 -18.16 -15.33 7.33
CA SER A 194 -18.74 -16.32 6.41
C SER A 194 -17.69 -17.30 5.87
N VAL A 195 -16.44 -16.86 5.69
CA VAL A 195 -15.32 -17.75 5.35
C VAL A 195 -15.06 -18.74 6.48
N ILE A 196 -14.94 -18.26 7.71
CA ILE A 196 -14.71 -19.09 8.89
C ILE A 196 -15.84 -20.11 9.06
N GLU A 197 -17.09 -19.66 8.98
CA GLU A 197 -18.28 -20.52 8.99
C GLU A 197 -18.19 -21.61 7.92
N SER A 198 -17.84 -21.24 6.69
CA SER A 198 -17.72 -22.20 5.59
C SER A 198 -16.56 -23.20 5.75
N LEU A 199 -15.50 -22.85 6.48
CA LEU A 199 -14.36 -23.74 6.76
C LEU A 199 -14.69 -24.71 7.89
N VAL A 200 -15.42 -24.24 8.90
CA VAL A 200 -15.84 -25.01 10.07
C VAL A 200 -17.04 -25.91 9.76
N ALA A 201 -17.85 -25.57 8.76
CA ALA A 201 -18.99 -26.36 8.32
C ALA A 201 -18.60 -27.83 8.07
N GLY A 202 -19.25 -28.75 8.80
CA GLY A 202 -18.97 -30.20 8.74
C GLY A 202 -17.84 -30.68 9.64
N THR A 203 -17.38 -29.85 10.58
CA THR A 203 -16.46 -30.23 11.67
C THR A 203 -17.16 -30.16 13.03
N ASP A 204 -16.53 -30.71 14.08
CA ASP A 204 -17.04 -30.62 15.46
C ASP A 204 -16.71 -29.27 16.15
N LEU A 205 -16.06 -28.34 15.45
CA LEU A 205 -15.65 -27.05 16.01
C LEU A 205 -16.86 -26.10 16.16
N LYS A 206 -16.88 -25.32 17.24
CA LYS A 206 -17.92 -24.33 17.53
C LYS A 206 -17.39 -22.92 17.35
N LEU A 207 -18.13 -22.08 16.61
CA LEU A 207 -17.74 -20.70 16.29
C LEU A 207 -17.50 -19.84 17.52
N ASP A 208 -18.38 -19.93 18.53
CA ASP A 208 -18.34 -19.10 19.74
C ASP A 208 -17.10 -19.35 20.63
N SER A 209 -16.41 -20.48 20.44
CA SER A 209 -15.24 -20.89 21.22
C SER A 209 -14.04 -21.23 20.34
N LEU A 210 -14.01 -20.73 19.10
CA LEU A 210 -12.99 -21.07 18.12
C LEU A 210 -11.71 -20.29 18.40
N GLU A 211 -10.60 -20.99 18.62
CA GLU A 211 -9.27 -20.38 18.63
C GLU A 211 -8.75 -20.24 17.19
N GLU A 212 -8.10 -19.13 16.84
CA GLU A 212 -7.60 -18.91 15.47
C GLU A 212 -6.62 -20.01 15.00
N SER A 213 -5.86 -20.60 15.92
CA SER A 213 -4.95 -21.71 15.64
C SER A 213 -5.68 -22.96 15.10
N GLN A 214 -6.96 -23.14 15.44
CA GLN A 214 -7.78 -24.25 14.96
C GLN A 214 -8.19 -24.09 13.48
N LEU A 215 -8.05 -22.89 12.90
CA LEU A 215 -8.26 -22.64 11.48
C LEU A 215 -7.10 -23.16 10.62
N ASP A 216 -5.89 -23.18 11.16
CA ASP A 216 -4.67 -23.52 10.41
C ASP A 216 -4.75 -24.87 9.66
N PRO A 217 -5.17 -26.00 10.26
CA PRO A 217 -5.31 -27.26 9.52
C PRO A 217 -6.40 -27.21 8.44
N LEU A 218 -7.49 -26.47 8.66
CA LEU A 218 -8.58 -26.32 7.69
C LEU A 218 -8.12 -25.52 6.48
N LEU A 219 -7.39 -24.43 6.71
CA LEU A 219 -6.80 -23.60 5.67
C LEU A 219 -5.75 -24.37 4.86
N LYS A 220 -4.87 -25.15 5.52
CA LYS A 220 -3.91 -26.02 4.82
C LYS A 220 -4.62 -27.02 3.91
N LYS A 221 -5.66 -27.69 4.41
CA LYS A 221 -6.45 -28.65 3.62
C LYS A 221 -7.13 -27.98 2.42
N PHE A 222 -7.69 -26.78 2.63
CA PHE A 222 -8.27 -25.98 1.54
C PHE A 222 -7.22 -25.68 0.47
N MET A 223 -6.05 -25.15 0.86
CA MET A 223 -4.97 -24.80 -0.07
C MET A 223 -4.41 -26.00 -0.85
N GLN A 224 -4.34 -27.19 -0.23
CA GLN A 224 -3.92 -28.41 -0.92
C GLN A 224 -4.83 -28.79 -2.11
N GLY A 225 -6.11 -28.37 -2.08
CA GLY A 225 -7.05 -28.64 -3.17
C GLY A 225 -7.06 -27.58 -4.28
N ILE A 226 -6.47 -26.41 -4.06
CA ILE A 226 -6.64 -25.26 -4.96
C ILE A 226 -6.13 -25.54 -6.37
N SER A 227 -4.93 -26.12 -6.48
CA SER A 227 -4.27 -26.35 -7.77
C SER A 227 -5.09 -27.26 -8.70
N THR A 228 -5.74 -28.28 -8.11
CA THR A 228 -6.63 -29.21 -8.82
C THR A 228 -7.82 -28.52 -9.47
N TYR A 229 -8.38 -27.51 -8.80
CA TYR A 229 -9.57 -26.79 -9.27
C TYR A 229 -9.24 -25.44 -9.93
N TYR A 230 -7.97 -25.11 -10.07
CA TYR A 230 -7.54 -23.91 -10.76
C TYR A 230 -7.71 -24.13 -12.28
N GLY A 231 -8.64 -23.41 -12.87
CA GLY A 231 -8.94 -23.40 -14.31
C GLY A 231 -8.47 -22.13 -15.02
N GLY A 232 -7.80 -21.20 -14.33
CA GLY A 232 -7.34 -19.94 -14.90
C GLY A 232 -8.48 -18.96 -15.21
N ILE A 233 -9.64 -19.12 -14.59
CA ILE A 233 -10.74 -18.15 -14.71
C ILE A 233 -10.47 -16.91 -13.84
N PRO A 234 -10.99 -15.72 -14.21
CA PRO A 234 -10.55 -14.43 -13.68
C PRO A 234 -10.46 -14.35 -12.15
N HIS A 235 -11.51 -14.73 -11.42
CA HIS A 235 -11.52 -14.66 -9.96
C HIS A 235 -10.51 -15.56 -9.27
N GLN A 236 -10.22 -16.72 -9.84
CA GLN A 236 -9.21 -17.62 -9.29
C GLN A 236 -7.84 -16.99 -9.46
N ARG A 237 -7.58 -16.38 -10.62
CA ARG A 237 -6.33 -15.65 -10.87
C ARG A 237 -6.18 -14.48 -9.90
N GLU A 238 -7.20 -13.64 -9.76
CA GLU A 238 -7.17 -12.51 -8.82
C GLU A 238 -7.04 -12.97 -7.36
N ALA A 239 -7.68 -14.08 -6.96
CA ALA A 239 -7.49 -14.67 -5.64
C ALA A 239 -6.03 -15.08 -5.37
N LEU A 240 -5.36 -15.70 -6.35
CA LEU A 240 -3.97 -16.12 -6.20
C LEU A 240 -2.97 -14.96 -6.31
N ILE A 241 -3.31 -13.91 -7.05
CA ILE A 241 -2.53 -12.66 -7.03
C ILE A 241 -2.65 -11.99 -5.66
N ARG A 242 -3.88 -11.91 -5.12
CA ARG A 242 -4.12 -11.37 -3.77
C ARG A 242 -3.42 -12.19 -2.68
N LEU A 243 -3.43 -13.51 -2.80
CA LEU A 243 -2.63 -14.41 -1.96
C LEU A 243 -1.15 -14.01 -1.99
N THR A 244 -0.60 -13.83 -3.20
CA THR A 244 0.80 -13.46 -3.38
C THR A 244 1.10 -12.11 -2.72
N GLN A 245 0.23 -11.13 -2.91
CA GLN A 245 0.35 -9.78 -2.33
C GLN A 245 0.39 -9.85 -0.80
N LEU A 246 -0.59 -10.53 -0.18
CA LEU A 246 -0.69 -10.63 1.28
C LEU A 246 0.43 -11.49 1.88
N TRP A 247 0.74 -12.62 1.23
CA TRP A 247 1.81 -13.52 1.66
C TRP A 247 3.17 -12.83 1.67
N ARG A 248 3.45 -12.03 0.63
CA ARG A 248 4.72 -11.29 0.48
C ARG A 248 4.70 -9.89 1.09
N ARG A 249 3.56 -9.45 1.63
CA ARG A 249 3.34 -8.11 2.20
C ARG A 249 3.72 -7.00 1.22
N LEU A 250 3.20 -7.10 0.01
CA LEU A 250 3.39 -6.13 -1.08
C LEU A 250 2.25 -5.11 -1.10
N ASP A 251 2.54 -3.90 -1.55
CA ASP A 251 1.59 -2.80 -1.48
C ASP A 251 0.55 -2.91 -2.60
N THR A 252 0.93 -3.45 -3.76
CA THR A 252 0.08 -3.48 -4.96
C THR A 252 -0.04 -4.86 -5.59
N ARG A 253 -1.10 -5.02 -6.39
CA ARG A 253 -1.34 -6.19 -7.25
C ARG A 253 -0.22 -6.35 -8.27
N GLU A 254 0.26 -5.24 -8.83
CA GLU A 254 1.30 -5.19 -9.86
C GLU A 254 2.65 -5.64 -9.27
N GLU A 255 2.99 -5.21 -8.06
CA GLU A 255 4.17 -5.73 -7.33
C GLU A 255 4.08 -7.24 -7.10
N ALA A 256 2.89 -7.77 -6.79
CA ALA A 256 2.69 -9.21 -6.63
C ALA A 256 3.00 -9.97 -7.93
N ILE A 257 2.49 -9.50 -9.07
CA ILE A 257 2.79 -10.07 -10.39
C ILE A 257 4.28 -9.97 -10.73
N ALA A 258 4.90 -8.82 -10.50
CA ALA A 258 6.33 -8.61 -10.73
C ALA A 258 7.19 -9.52 -9.85
N SER A 259 6.77 -9.74 -8.60
CA SER A 259 7.47 -10.61 -7.66
C SER A 259 7.48 -12.08 -8.11
N LEU A 260 6.39 -12.56 -8.72
CA LEU A 260 6.26 -13.94 -9.22
C LEU A 260 7.19 -14.24 -10.39
N LYS A 261 7.53 -13.20 -11.17
CA LYS A 261 8.52 -13.32 -12.25
C LYS A 261 9.93 -13.57 -11.71
N LYS A 262 10.25 -12.96 -10.58
CA LYS A 262 11.58 -13.06 -9.94
C LYS A 262 11.73 -14.38 -9.17
N ASP A 263 10.70 -14.75 -8.43
CA ASP A 263 10.69 -15.94 -7.60
C ASP A 263 9.26 -16.45 -7.42
N THR A 264 9.06 -17.76 -7.53
CA THR A 264 7.78 -18.44 -7.28
C THR A 264 7.74 -19.15 -5.93
N SER A 265 8.83 -19.14 -5.18
CA SER A 265 8.91 -19.73 -3.86
C SER A 265 8.02 -18.99 -2.85
N PRO A 266 7.25 -19.69 -2.00
CA PRO A 266 6.59 -19.08 -0.85
C PRO A 266 7.56 -18.86 0.33
N ASP A 267 8.83 -19.24 0.20
CA ASP A 267 9.83 -19.06 1.25
C ASP A 267 10.10 -17.57 1.51
N GLU A 268 9.69 -17.09 2.68
CA GLU A 268 9.98 -15.74 3.14
C GLU A 268 11.42 -15.58 3.66
N GLY A 269 12.17 -16.68 3.75
CA GLY A 269 13.52 -16.72 4.28
C GLY A 269 13.58 -16.44 5.79
N LEU A 270 14.78 -16.12 6.27
CA LEU A 270 15.03 -15.87 7.70
C LEU A 270 14.67 -14.45 8.14
N LYS A 271 14.61 -13.49 7.20
CA LYS A 271 14.24 -12.09 7.46
C LYS A 271 12.90 -11.95 8.19
N ILE A 272 12.00 -12.92 8.00
CA ILE A 272 10.71 -12.95 8.69
C ILE A 272 10.85 -12.99 10.22
N LEU A 273 11.97 -13.51 10.74
CA LEU A 273 12.23 -13.65 12.16
C LEU A 273 12.80 -12.37 12.79
N ASP A 274 13.17 -11.36 11.99
CA ASP A 274 13.83 -10.14 12.46
C ASP A 274 13.04 -9.44 13.59
N PRO A 275 11.69 -9.29 13.53
CA PRO A 275 10.94 -8.71 14.65
C PRO A 275 11.07 -9.52 15.95
N ALA A 276 11.08 -10.85 15.87
CA ALA A 276 11.25 -11.71 17.04
C ALA A 276 12.68 -11.64 17.59
N LEU A 277 13.69 -11.56 16.72
CA LEU A 277 15.09 -11.39 17.10
C LEU A 277 15.31 -10.08 17.85
N ILE A 278 14.81 -8.96 17.32
CA ILE A 278 14.93 -7.65 17.98
C ILE A 278 14.17 -7.62 19.29
N ALA A 279 12.91 -8.08 19.31
CA ALA A 279 12.13 -8.15 20.55
C ALA A 279 12.78 -9.03 21.63
N PHE A 280 13.52 -10.08 21.23
CA PHE A 280 14.29 -10.91 22.14
C PHE A 280 15.48 -10.13 22.73
N VAL A 281 16.28 -9.47 21.87
CA VAL A 281 17.44 -8.66 22.25
C VAL A 281 17.05 -7.54 23.22
N GLU A 282 15.97 -6.82 22.95
CA GLU A 282 15.49 -5.73 23.80
C GLU A 282 15.15 -6.17 25.22
N ARG A 283 14.75 -7.43 25.40
CA ARG A 283 14.39 -7.99 26.72
C ARG A 283 15.59 -8.48 27.50
N ILE A 284 16.74 -8.75 26.87
CA ILE A 284 17.93 -9.32 27.52
C ILE A 284 18.35 -8.54 28.77
N PRO A 285 18.46 -7.19 28.77
CA PRO A 285 18.90 -6.46 29.95
C PRO A 285 18.03 -6.69 31.20
N LYS A 286 16.74 -7.01 31.01
CA LYS A 286 15.81 -7.30 32.10
C LYS A 286 16.03 -8.69 32.71
N TYR A 287 16.50 -9.66 31.92
CA TYR A 287 16.65 -11.07 32.32
C TYR A 287 18.11 -11.50 32.48
N TYR A 288 19.05 -10.55 32.41
CA TYR A 288 20.46 -10.81 32.58
C TYR A 288 20.83 -10.95 34.07
N GLU A 289 21.42 -12.08 34.43
CA GLU A 289 21.81 -12.40 35.82
C GLU A 289 23.33 -12.61 35.94
N GLY A 290 24.10 -12.41 34.86
CA GLY A 290 25.55 -12.66 34.86
C GLY A 290 25.91 -14.15 34.90
N LYS A 291 25.03 -15.04 34.45
CA LYS A 291 25.32 -16.48 34.36
C LYS A 291 26.37 -16.75 33.28
N GLY A 292 27.20 -17.77 33.47
CA GLY A 292 28.25 -18.16 32.50
C GLY A 292 27.71 -18.42 31.09
N ALA A 293 26.55 -19.08 30.99
CA ALA A 293 25.86 -19.30 29.71
C ALA A 293 25.42 -17.99 29.04
N GLN A 294 24.91 -17.01 29.81
CA GLN A 294 24.51 -15.71 29.29
C GLN A 294 25.72 -14.92 28.77
N ARG A 295 26.82 -14.89 29.55
CA ARG A 295 28.09 -14.28 29.10
C ARG A 295 28.59 -14.93 27.82
N ASN A 296 28.54 -16.26 27.74
CA ASN A 296 28.96 -17.00 26.55
C ASN A 296 28.11 -16.62 25.33
N ALA A 297 26.79 -16.63 25.47
CA ALA A 297 25.86 -16.25 24.40
C ALA A 297 26.13 -14.84 23.87
N LEU A 298 26.26 -13.85 24.76
CA LEU A 298 26.53 -12.46 24.37
C LEU A 298 27.92 -12.26 23.77
N THR A 299 28.94 -12.95 24.30
CA THR A 299 30.31 -12.86 23.75
C THR A 299 30.37 -13.46 22.35
N GLU A 300 29.71 -14.59 22.14
CA GLU A 300 29.66 -15.25 20.83
C GLU A 300 28.84 -14.43 19.82
N THR A 301 27.77 -13.79 20.28
CA THR A 301 27.01 -12.83 19.47
C THR A 301 27.90 -11.67 19.02
N LEU A 302 28.64 -11.05 19.94
CA LEU A 302 29.56 -9.96 19.62
C LEU A 302 30.63 -10.41 18.63
N ARG A 303 31.15 -11.63 18.80
CA ARG A 303 32.15 -12.23 17.92
C ARG A 303 31.60 -12.35 16.50
N LEU A 304 30.43 -12.97 16.35
CA LEU A 304 29.77 -13.16 15.06
C LEU A 304 29.35 -11.82 14.44
N TRP A 305 28.80 -10.90 15.23
CA TRP A 305 28.37 -9.57 14.81
C TRP A 305 29.50 -8.72 14.21
N ASN A 306 30.72 -8.87 14.71
CA ASN A 306 31.89 -8.13 14.24
C ASN A 306 32.86 -8.98 13.41
N GLN A 307 32.46 -10.18 12.97
CA GLN A 307 33.32 -11.09 12.18
C GLN A 307 34.66 -11.43 12.84
N LEU A 308 34.68 -11.51 14.17
CA LEU A 308 35.91 -11.77 14.92
C LEU A 308 36.23 -13.27 14.92
N ASN A 309 37.52 -13.60 14.86
CA ASN A 309 37.96 -15.00 14.70
C ASN A 309 37.94 -15.82 16.00
N SER A 310 37.85 -15.19 17.18
CA SER A 310 37.88 -15.88 18.46
C SER A 310 37.13 -15.15 19.58
N ARG A 311 36.79 -15.89 20.64
CA ARG A 311 36.27 -15.31 21.90
C ARG A 311 37.25 -14.29 22.49
N LYS A 312 38.55 -14.55 22.37
CA LYS A 312 39.63 -13.69 22.87
C LYS A 312 39.58 -12.31 22.19
N THR A 313 39.47 -12.30 20.86
CA THR A 313 39.36 -11.06 20.08
C THR A 313 38.07 -10.29 20.37
N ALA A 314 36.97 -10.97 20.65
CA ALA A 314 35.71 -10.34 21.04
C ALA A 314 35.83 -9.58 22.36
N LEU A 315 36.43 -10.20 23.39
CA LEU A 315 36.65 -9.51 24.67
C LEU A 315 37.63 -8.33 24.53
N ASN A 316 38.71 -8.52 23.76
CA ASN A 316 39.65 -7.43 23.49
C ASN A 316 38.97 -6.24 22.77
N SER A 317 38.01 -6.47 21.88
CA SER A 317 37.26 -5.39 21.21
C SER A 317 36.37 -4.56 22.16
N LEU A 318 36.07 -5.08 23.35
CA LEU A 318 35.39 -4.35 24.43
C LEU A 318 36.38 -3.65 25.37
N GLY A 319 37.68 -3.65 25.05
CA GLY A 319 38.73 -3.11 25.93
C GLY A 319 39.01 -3.98 27.16
N ILE A 320 38.68 -5.28 27.12
CA ILE A 320 38.87 -6.23 28.21
C ILE A 320 40.14 -7.04 27.93
N ASP A 321 41.12 -6.99 28.83
CA ASP A 321 42.33 -7.80 28.69
C ASP A 321 42.02 -9.28 28.92
N SER A 322 41.95 -10.02 27.82
CA SER A 322 41.69 -11.46 27.83
C SER A 322 42.81 -12.31 28.44
N GLN A 323 44.01 -11.76 28.67
CA GLN A 323 45.10 -12.48 29.34
C GLN A 323 44.81 -12.68 30.83
N LEU A 324 44.06 -11.76 31.46
CA LEU A 324 43.64 -11.85 32.86
C LEU A 324 42.73 -13.06 33.16
N LEU A 325 42.08 -13.62 32.15
CA LEU A 325 41.25 -14.82 32.26
C LEU A 325 42.06 -16.14 32.17
N SER A 326 43.31 -16.07 31.70
CA SER A 326 44.21 -17.22 31.53
C SER A 326 45.24 -17.37 32.64
N ILE A 327 45.42 -16.34 33.46
CA ILE A 327 46.32 -16.36 34.61
C ILE A 327 45.56 -17.03 35.77
N ASN A 328 46.21 -18.00 36.43
CA ASN A 328 45.84 -18.51 37.75
C ASN A 328 45.89 -17.36 38.78
N THR A 329 44.95 -16.43 38.68
CA THR A 329 44.81 -15.29 39.58
C THR A 329 44.13 -15.82 40.83
N SER A 330 44.96 -16.16 41.83
CA SER A 330 44.54 -16.61 43.15
C SER A 330 43.82 -15.55 43.99
N ASP A 331 43.49 -14.39 43.41
CA ASP A 331 42.80 -13.27 44.04
C ASP A 331 41.33 -13.18 43.58
N PRO A 332 40.36 -13.60 44.42
CA PRO A 332 38.94 -13.56 44.12
C PRO A 332 38.40 -12.16 43.79
N SER A 333 39.05 -11.10 44.29
CA SER A 333 38.57 -9.72 44.10
C SER A 333 38.80 -9.23 42.68
N THR A 334 39.97 -9.52 42.11
CA THR A 334 40.33 -9.22 40.71
C THR A 334 39.41 -9.95 39.73
N VAL A 335 39.14 -11.24 39.95
CA VAL A 335 38.23 -12.03 39.10
C VAL A 335 36.81 -11.44 39.11
N LYS A 336 36.33 -10.99 40.27
CA LYS A 336 35.01 -10.36 40.42
C LYS A 336 34.92 -9.03 39.67
N GLN A 337 35.98 -8.22 39.69
CA GLN A 337 36.04 -6.94 38.97
C GLN A 337 36.02 -7.15 37.45
N VAL A 338 36.82 -8.09 36.95
CA VAL A 338 36.85 -8.44 35.51
C VAL A 338 35.48 -8.96 35.04
N ALA A 339 34.83 -9.82 35.83
CA ALA A 339 33.48 -10.29 35.53
C ALA A 339 32.46 -9.15 35.46
N ALA A 340 32.50 -8.20 36.40
CA ALA A 340 31.62 -7.03 36.40
C ALA A 340 31.88 -6.08 35.22
N GLN A 341 33.13 -5.98 34.76
CA GLN A 341 33.47 -5.23 33.54
C GLN A 341 32.90 -5.92 32.29
N ILE A 342 33.09 -7.24 32.16
CA ILE A 342 32.51 -8.04 31.07
C ILE A 342 30.99 -7.86 31.02
N ASP A 343 30.31 -8.00 32.16
CA ASP A 343 28.85 -7.88 32.25
C ASP A 343 28.35 -6.52 31.76
N ARG A 344 29.03 -5.44 32.17
CA ARG A 344 28.69 -4.07 31.77
C ARG A 344 28.84 -3.85 30.28
N GLU A 345 29.96 -4.26 29.71
CA GLU A 345 30.24 -4.02 28.29
C GLU A 345 29.39 -4.89 27.37
N LEU A 346 29.10 -6.14 27.77
CA LEU A 346 28.15 -6.99 27.05
C LEU A 346 26.73 -6.40 27.07
N LEU A 347 26.27 -5.87 28.20
CA LEU A 347 24.98 -5.17 28.27
C LEU A 347 24.97 -3.88 27.44
N ASN A 348 26.06 -3.12 27.40
CA ASN A 348 26.18 -1.92 26.56
C ASN A 348 26.18 -2.26 25.06
N PHE A 349 26.79 -3.38 24.67
CA PHE A 349 26.69 -3.91 23.31
C PHE A 349 25.24 -4.25 22.97
N VAL A 350 24.58 -5.09 23.78
CA VAL A 350 23.19 -5.54 23.54
C VAL A 350 22.20 -4.38 23.43
N ARG A 351 22.33 -3.35 24.28
CA ARG A 351 21.43 -2.18 24.22
C ARG A 351 21.53 -1.39 22.91
N ARG A 352 22.66 -1.46 22.20
CA ARG A 352 22.88 -0.76 20.93
C ARG A 352 22.47 -1.59 19.71
N VAL A 353 22.28 -2.89 19.88
CA VAL A 353 21.96 -3.81 18.77
C VAL A 353 20.68 -3.40 18.02
N PRO A 354 19.54 -3.07 18.68
CA PRO A 354 18.33 -2.68 17.96
C PRO A 354 18.53 -1.49 17.02
N ASP A 355 19.24 -0.45 17.47
CA ASP A 355 19.53 0.74 16.66
C ASP A 355 20.60 0.49 15.58
N ALA A 356 21.46 -0.51 15.76
CA ALA A 356 22.55 -0.83 14.85
C ALA A 356 22.23 -1.95 13.85
N TYR A 357 21.09 -2.63 14.00
CA TYR A 357 20.68 -3.73 13.13
C TYR A 357 20.28 -3.20 11.75
N LYS A 358 20.84 -3.81 10.71
CA LYS A 358 20.66 -3.45 9.30
C LYS A 358 20.17 -4.62 8.46
N GLU A 359 19.66 -5.68 9.10
CA GLU A 359 19.12 -6.86 8.42
C GLU A 359 20.14 -7.63 7.56
N GLU A 360 21.43 -7.44 7.83
CA GLU A 360 22.52 -8.18 7.17
C GLU A 360 22.53 -9.64 7.65
N ASP A 361 22.81 -10.58 6.73
CA ASP A 361 22.77 -12.03 7.04
C ASP A 361 23.67 -12.42 8.22
N GLN A 362 24.85 -11.81 8.30
CA GLN A 362 25.77 -12.02 9.41
C GLN A 362 25.20 -11.55 10.75
N GLN A 363 24.54 -10.39 10.78
CA GLN A 363 23.91 -9.87 11.99
C GLN A 363 22.77 -10.78 12.40
N ARG A 364 21.94 -11.21 11.44
CA ARG A 364 20.84 -12.15 11.67
C ARG A 364 21.32 -13.47 12.25
N GLU A 365 22.37 -14.07 11.68
CA GLU A 365 22.96 -15.31 12.20
C GLU A 365 23.59 -15.13 13.59
N ALA A 366 24.17 -13.96 13.88
CA ALA A 366 24.65 -13.63 15.22
C ALA A 366 23.48 -13.63 16.24
N LEU A 367 22.33 -13.04 15.87
CA LEU A 367 21.15 -12.99 16.74
C LEU A 367 20.42 -14.34 16.84
N ILE A 368 20.41 -15.15 15.79
CA ILE A 368 19.90 -16.54 15.86
C ILE A 368 20.78 -17.35 16.83
N THR A 369 22.11 -17.24 16.71
CA THR A 369 23.07 -17.90 17.61
C THR A 369 22.89 -17.43 19.06
N LEU A 370 22.64 -16.13 19.26
CA LEU A 370 22.31 -15.57 20.57
C LEU A 370 21.13 -16.30 21.20
N VAL A 371 20.02 -16.41 20.49
CA VAL A 371 18.79 -17.06 20.98
C VAL A 371 19.05 -18.54 21.25
N GLN A 372 19.76 -19.23 20.35
CA GLN A 372 20.13 -20.64 20.51
C GLN A 372 20.90 -20.87 21.81
N LEU A 373 21.98 -20.13 22.03
CA LEU A 373 22.84 -20.27 23.20
C LEU A 373 22.14 -19.81 24.47
N TRP A 374 21.34 -18.74 24.41
CA TRP A 374 20.62 -18.20 25.55
C TRP A 374 19.50 -19.13 26.03
N ARG A 375 18.75 -19.75 25.12
CA ARG A 375 17.69 -20.72 25.43
C ARG A 375 18.19 -22.15 25.59
N GLY A 376 19.45 -22.42 25.23
CA GLY A 376 20.07 -23.74 25.36
C GLY A 376 19.57 -24.77 24.33
N PHE A 377 19.18 -24.31 23.13
CA PHE A 377 18.75 -25.20 22.07
C PHE A 377 19.94 -25.95 21.45
N LYS A 378 19.73 -27.24 21.14
CA LYS A 378 20.78 -28.11 20.61
C LYS A 378 20.99 -27.89 19.12
N THR A 379 19.93 -27.56 18.41
CA THR A 379 19.96 -27.40 16.95
C THR A 379 19.43 -26.05 16.52
N ARG A 380 19.81 -25.68 15.29
CA ARG A 380 19.35 -24.44 14.67
C ARG A 380 17.85 -24.48 14.42
N GLU A 381 17.31 -25.63 14.03
CA GLU A 381 15.88 -25.84 13.74
C GLU A 381 15.01 -25.54 14.96
N GLN A 382 15.40 -26.03 16.14
CA GLN A 382 14.71 -25.73 17.41
C GLN A 382 14.69 -24.22 17.70
N THR A 383 15.76 -23.52 17.35
CA THR A 383 15.87 -22.08 17.53
C THR A 383 14.94 -21.33 16.58
N ILE A 384 14.90 -21.73 15.31
CA ILE A 384 13.99 -21.15 14.30
C ILE A 384 12.52 -21.40 14.66
N GLU A 385 12.18 -22.60 15.12
CA GLU A 385 10.82 -22.93 15.59
C GLU A 385 10.44 -22.04 16.79
N SER A 386 11.34 -21.93 17.77
CA SER A 386 11.12 -21.09 18.95
C SER A 386 10.96 -19.60 18.62
N LEU A 387 11.73 -19.08 17.65
CA LEU A 387 11.59 -17.71 17.15
C LEU A 387 10.30 -17.51 16.36
N THR A 388 9.86 -18.52 15.62
CA THR A 388 8.57 -18.49 14.91
C THR A 388 7.41 -18.40 15.91
N GLU A 389 7.48 -19.11 17.04
CA GLU A 389 6.48 -19.00 18.11
C GLU A 389 6.51 -17.64 18.83
N ASP A 390 7.69 -17.03 18.99
CA ASP A 390 7.77 -15.65 19.49
C ASP A 390 7.12 -14.67 18.51
N LEU A 391 7.36 -14.85 17.21
CA LEU A 391 6.79 -14.02 16.16
C LEU A 391 5.26 -14.11 16.14
N LYS A 392 4.70 -15.33 16.22
CA LYS A 392 3.24 -15.53 16.35
C LYS A 392 2.65 -14.75 17.52
N LYS A 393 3.34 -14.72 18.67
CA LYS A 393 2.90 -13.97 19.85
C LYS A 393 3.05 -12.46 19.72
N ILE A 394 3.93 -12.00 18.83
CA ILE A 394 4.04 -10.58 18.47
C ILE A 394 2.86 -10.23 17.58
N ASP A 395 2.62 -11.03 16.54
CA ASP A 395 1.52 -10.84 15.58
C ASP A 395 0.13 -10.95 16.22
N SER A 396 -0.06 -11.86 17.18
CA SER A 396 -1.35 -12.10 17.84
C SER A 396 -1.72 -11.05 18.89
N LYS A 397 -0.79 -10.15 19.25
CA LYS A 397 -1.12 -9.08 20.19
C LYS A 397 -1.92 -8.03 19.43
N PRO A 398 -3.13 -7.65 19.91
CA PRO A 398 -3.82 -6.52 19.32
C PRO A 398 -2.87 -5.33 19.36
N PRO A 399 -2.83 -4.51 18.30
CA PRO A 399 -2.06 -3.28 18.32
C PRO A 399 -2.31 -2.55 19.64
N LYS A 400 -1.26 -1.95 20.23
CA LYS A 400 -1.46 -1.00 21.34
C LYS A 400 -2.56 -0.04 20.91
N ALA A 401 -3.32 0.52 21.85
CA ALA A 401 -4.45 1.41 21.52
C ALA A 401 -4.10 2.64 20.63
N GLU A 402 -2.81 2.85 20.35
CA GLU A 402 -2.26 3.83 19.41
C GLU A 402 -2.16 3.32 17.94
N ASP A 403 -2.27 2.02 17.68
CA ASP A 403 -2.07 1.35 16.37
C ASP A 403 -3.32 0.63 15.83
N LYS A 404 -4.50 0.78 16.46
CA LYS A 404 -5.73 0.41 15.75
C LYS A 404 -5.84 1.36 14.56
N PRO A 405 -6.04 0.90 13.30
CA PRO A 405 -6.52 1.81 12.28
C PRO A 405 -7.82 2.38 12.83
N LEU A 406 -7.76 3.68 13.15
CA LEU A 406 -8.94 4.43 13.49
C LEU A 406 -9.94 4.14 12.36
N PRO A 407 -11.22 3.86 12.67
CA PRO A 407 -12.23 3.89 11.62
C PRO A 407 -11.98 5.15 10.80
N LEU A 408 -11.84 5.03 9.48
CA LEU A 408 -11.41 6.11 8.60
C LEU A 408 -12.27 7.36 8.86
N VAL A 409 -11.79 8.22 9.75
CA VAL A 409 -12.23 9.60 9.82
C VAL A 409 -11.49 10.21 8.65
N ILE A 410 -12.16 10.36 7.51
CA ILE A 410 -11.69 11.30 6.49
C ILE A 410 -11.44 12.60 7.27
N PRO A 411 -10.18 13.01 7.47
CA PRO A 411 -9.90 14.04 8.44
C PRO A 411 -10.60 15.29 7.94
N THR A 412 -11.57 15.77 8.71
CA THR A 412 -12.36 16.93 8.31
C THR A 412 -11.39 18.09 8.21
N ARG A 413 -11.51 18.84 7.11
CA ARG A 413 -10.71 20.03 6.89
C ARG A 413 -10.87 20.96 8.10
N PRO A 414 -9.79 21.29 8.83
CA PRO A 414 -9.87 22.13 10.01
C PRO A 414 -10.39 23.52 9.65
N ALA A 415 -11.10 24.14 10.59
CA ALA A 415 -11.57 25.52 10.44
C ALA A 415 -10.41 26.51 10.23
N ARG A 416 -9.21 26.16 10.73
CA ARG A 416 -7.97 26.93 10.54
C ARG A 416 -6.77 26.01 10.29
N TRP A 417 -5.99 26.35 9.26
CA TRP A 417 -4.72 25.71 8.97
C TRP A 417 -3.59 26.23 9.87
N THR A 418 -2.74 25.32 10.31
CA THR A 418 -1.51 25.56 11.06
C THR A 418 -0.39 24.70 10.52
N THR A 419 0.87 25.01 10.86
CA THR A 419 2.01 24.19 10.42
C THR A 419 1.95 22.73 10.88
N ARG A 420 1.10 22.40 11.85
CA ARG A 420 0.99 21.05 12.45
C ARG A 420 -0.23 20.25 12.02
N ASN A 421 -1.17 20.85 11.29
CA ASN A 421 -2.43 20.18 10.91
C ASN A 421 -2.69 20.22 9.40
N ILE A 422 -1.67 20.53 8.59
CA ILE A 422 -1.78 20.47 7.13
C ILE A 422 -2.09 19.03 6.71
N GLN A 423 -3.19 18.88 5.99
CA GLN A 423 -3.62 17.62 5.38
C GLN A 423 -3.40 17.75 3.88
N LEU A 424 -2.49 16.97 3.30
CA LEU A 424 -2.07 17.14 1.90
C LEU A 424 -3.25 17.00 0.92
N SER A 425 -4.16 16.07 1.19
CA SER A 425 -5.34 15.80 0.37
C SER A 425 -6.47 16.82 0.54
N ALA A 426 -6.42 17.69 1.54
CA ALA A 426 -7.48 18.64 1.81
C ALA A 426 -7.34 19.94 1.00
N SER A 427 -8.48 20.51 0.61
CA SER A 427 -8.51 21.81 -0.05
C SER A 427 -8.08 22.94 0.90
N ILE A 428 -7.27 23.88 0.41
CA ILE A 428 -6.75 24.98 1.22
C ILE A 428 -7.88 25.94 1.63
N VAL A 429 -8.90 26.13 0.80
CA VAL A 429 -10.08 26.98 1.04
C VAL A 429 -11.37 26.16 0.96
N PRO A 430 -12.44 26.49 1.71
CA PRO A 430 -13.64 25.65 1.75
C PRO A 430 -14.21 25.49 0.34
N ASP A 431 -14.57 24.27 -0.04
CA ASP A 431 -15.04 23.91 -1.38
C ASP A 431 -14.09 24.34 -2.52
N GLY A 432 -12.80 24.50 -2.19
CA GLY A 432 -11.76 24.94 -3.10
C GLY A 432 -11.15 23.80 -3.91
N ASN A 433 -10.61 24.16 -5.08
CA ASN A 433 -9.99 23.25 -6.04
C ASN A 433 -8.47 23.15 -5.88
N PHE A 434 -7.88 23.89 -4.95
CA PHE A 434 -6.43 23.86 -4.68
C PHE A 434 -6.16 23.14 -3.36
N THR A 435 -5.30 22.14 -3.40
CA THR A 435 -4.95 21.27 -2.26
C THR A 435 -3.60 21.64 -1.66
N TRP A 436 -3.37 21.21 -0.42
CA TRP A 436 -2.05 21.35 0.21
C TRP A 436 -0.98 20.51 -0.49
N ALA A 437 -1.32 19.38 -1.12
CA ALA A 437 -0.40 18.59 -1.93
C ALA A 437 0.16 19.42 -3.09
N GLU A 438 -0.68 20.14 -3.82
CA GLU A 438 -0.24 21.02 -4.92
C GLU A 438 0.62 22.18 -4.40
N ALA A 439 0.18 22.81 -3.31
CA ALA A 439 0.86 23.99 -2.77
C ALA A 439 2.22 23.68 -2.11
N THR A 440 2.43 22.44 -1.66
CA THR A 440 3.65 21.97 -0.99
C THR A 440 4.46 20.97 -1.81
N LYS A 441 4.10 20.75 -3.08
CA LYS A 441 4.74 19.76 -3.96
C LYS A 441 4.78 18.36 -3.30
N GLY A 442 3.60 17.82 -2.99
CA GLY A 442 3.43 16.51 -2.37
C GLY A 442 4.01 16.43 -0.95
N GLY A 443 4.02 17.54 -0.20
CA GLY A 443 4.59 17.60 1.15
C GLY A 443 6.10 17.81 1.21
N THR A 444 6.81 17.86 0.09
CA THR A 444 8.27 18.09 0.08
C THR A 444 8.67 19.54 0.40
N ARG A 445 7.72 20.47 0.34
CA ARG A 445 7.90 21.91 0.57
C ARG A 445 6.91 22.40 1.63
N MET A 446 7.05 21.89 2.85
CA MET A 446 6.18 22.31 3.95
C MET A 446 6.47 23.76 4.37
N PRO A 447 5.43 24.56 4.66
CA PRO A 447 5.61 25.92 5.16
C PRO A 447 6.26 25.88 6.55
N PRO A 448 7.33 26.67 6.79
CA PRO A 448 8.11 26.60 8.02
C PRO A 448 7.44 27.29 9.21
N ASP A 449 6.51 28.21 8.95
CA ASP A 449 5.85 29.01 9.97
C ASP A 449 4.39 29.33 9.61
N GLN A 450 3.65 29.79 10.61
CA GLN A 450 2.24 30.14 10.47
C GLN A 450 2.02 31.32 9.49
N LYS A 451 2.98 32.24 9.39
CA LYS A 451 2.86 33.39 8.48
C LYS A 451 2.81 32.92 7.02
N THR A 452 3.63 31.92 6.69
CA THR A 452 3.65 31.26 5.38
C THR A 452 2.35 30.50 5.14
N VAL A 453 1.85 29.75 6.13
CA VAL A 453 0.54 29.07 6.04
C VAL A 453 -0.58 30.08 5.74
N ASP A 454 -0.64 31.18 6.50
CA ASP A 454 -1.67 32.20 6.32
C ASP A 454 -1.54 32.90 4.96
N ALA A 455 -0.32 33.09 4.46
CA ALA A 455 -0.04 33.62 3.12
C ALA A 455 -0.54 32.68 2.00
N MET A 456 -0.25 31.39 2.12
CA MET A 456 -0.73 30.35 1.21
C MET A 456 -2.26 30.28 1.20
N VAL A 457 -2.91 30.37 2.36
CA VAL A 457 -4.39 30.41 2.44
C VAL A 457 -4.96 31.66 1.77
N ARG A 458 -4.34 32.84 1.96
CA ARG A 458 -4.80 34.08 1.30
C ARG A 458 -4.72 33.98 -0.22
N ILE A 459 -3.59 33.52 -0.75
CA ILE A 459 -3.40 33.40 -2.19
C ILE A 459 -4.26 32.28 -2.79
N ALA A 460 -4.54 31.20 -2.04
CA ALA A 460 -5.50 30.17 -2.44
C ALA A 460 -6.93 30.73 -2.59
N LYS A 461 -7.38 31.60 -1.69
CA LYS A 461 -8.70 32.27 -1.81
C LYS A 461 -8.77 33.14 -3.06
N LEU A 462 -7.68 33.79 -3.41
CA LEU A 462 -7.61 34.62 -4.61
C LEU A 462 -7.61 33.76 -5.88
N ALA A 463 -6.75 32.74 -5.91
CA ALA A 463 -6.65 31.81 -7.02
C ALA A 463 -7.97 31.09 -7.27
N GLN A 464 -8.73 30.75 -6.22
CA GLN A 464 -10.05 30.15 -6.35
C GLN A 464 -11.01 31.09 -7.08
N ARG A 465 -11.12 32.34 -6.63
CA ARG A 465 -11.97 33.35 -7.31
C ARG A 465 -11.54 33.60 -8.76
N ALA A 466 -10.24 33.56 -9.04
CA ALA A 466 -9.72 33.67 -10.40
C ALA A 466 -10.10 32.45 -11.26
N ARG A 467 -9.95 31.24 -10.74
CA ARG A 467 -10.36 29.98 -11.38
C ARG A 467 -11.85 29.97 -11.68
N ASP A 468 -12.68 30.37 -10.70
CA ASP A 468 -14.13 30.44 -10.85
C ASP A 468 -14.55 31.43 -11.95
N ARG A 469 -13.85 32.57 -12.05
CA ARG A 469 -14.10 33.58 -13.08
C ARG A 469 -13.67 33.12 -14.47
N ILE A 470 -12.56 32.39 -14.57
CA ILE A 470 -12.07 31.87 -15.85
C ILE A 470 -12.88 30.65 -16.31
N GLY A 471 -13.46 29.88 -15.38
CA GLY A 471 -14.28 28.71 -15.71
C GLY A 471 -13.48 27.50 -16.20
N HIS A 472 -12.16 27.52 -16.06
CA HIS A 472 -11.27 26.43 -16.48
C HIS A 472 -10.28 26.03 -15.38
N PRO A 473 -9.81 24.77 -15.36
CA PRO A 473 -8.83 24.30 -14.39
C PRO A 473 -7.48 25.03 -14.47
N PHE A 474 -6.98 25.44 -13.32
CA PHE A 474 -5.61 25.91 -13.14
C PHE A 474 -4.73 24.74 -12.70
N ILE A 475 -3.69 24.46 -13.47
CA ILE A 475 -2.65 23.47 -13.15
C ILE A 475 -1.51 24.19 -12.45
N ILE A 476 -1.29 23.88 -11.18
CA ILE A 476 -0.24 24.52 -10.38
C ILE A 476 1.13 23.95 -10.73
N THR A 477 2.04 24.80 -11.18
CA THR A 477 3.42 24.42 -11.50
C THR A 477 4.39 24.73 -10.36
N SER A 478 4.14 25.82 -9.63
CA SER A 478 4.93 26.22 -8.45
C SER A 478 4.09 27.05 -7.49
N TRP A 479 4.32 26.89 -6.19
CA TRP A 479 3.66 27.68 -5.14
C TRP A 479 4.65 28.02 -4.04
N TYR A 480 4.62 27.37 -2.88
CA TYR A 480 5.63 27.63 -1.85
C TYR A 480 6.99 27.06 -2.28
N ARG A 481 8.04 27.86 -2.13
CA ARG A 481 9.41 27.49 -2.47
C ARG A 481 10.34 27.82 -1.30
N PRO A 482 10.88 26.81 -0.59
CA PRO A 482 11.84 27.03 0.48
C PRO A 482 13.05 27.85 -0.02
N PRO A 483 13.68 28.67 0.83
CA PRO A 483 14.79 29.53 0.42
C PRO A 483 15.93 28.80 -0.30
N HIS A 484 16.26 27.57 0.14
CA HIS A 484 17.31 26.76 -0.48
C HIS A 484 16.92 26.28 -1.90
N ILE A 485 15.67 25.84 -2.09
CA ILE A 485 15.13 25.48 -3.42
C ILE A 485 15.07 26.72 -4.32
N ASN A 486 14.66 27.88 -3.79
CA ASN A 486 14.63 29.11 -4.57
C ASN A 486 16.00 29.52 -5.11
N ARG A 487 17.06 29.38 -4.31
CA ARG A 487 18.44 29.61 -4.77
C ARG A 487 18.86 28.61 -5.84
N ALA A 488 18.54 27.32 -5.66
CA ALA A 488 18.93 26.26 -6.58
C ALA A 488 18.34 26.44 -7.99
N VAL A 489 17.14 27.01 -8.09
CA VAL A 489 16.47 27.29 -9.39
C VAL A 489 16.72 28.71 -9.92
N GLY A 490 17.71 29.43 -9.36
CA GLY A 490 18.05 30.80 -9.80
C GLY A 490 16.97 31.85 -9.48
N GLY A 491 16.09 31.60 -8.51
CA GLY A 491 15.01 32.52 -8.15
C GLY A 491 15.51 33.80 -7.48
N ALA A 492 14.77 34.89 -7.66
CA ALA A 492 15.10 36.19 -7.08
C ALA A 492 15.18 36.15 -5.53
N ARG A 493 16.09 36.95 -4.96
CA ARG A 493 16.34 37.04 -3.50
C ARG A 493 15.08 37.33 -2.68
N TYR A 494 14.17 38.14 -3.21
CA TYR A 494 12.91 38.55 -2.57
C TYR A 494 11.69 37.90 -3.26
N SER A 495 11.83 36.66 -3.71
CA SER A 495 10.74 35.92 -4.36
C SER A 495 9.56 35.74 -3.42
N ARG A 496 8.35 36.04 -3.91
CA ARG A 496 7.08 35.87 -3.18
C ARG A 496 6.74 34.40 -2.94
N HIS A 497 7.26 33.48 -3.76
CA HIS A 497 7.18 32.04 -3.50
C HIS A 497 7.85 31.62 -2.18
N ILE A 498 8.86 32.38 -1.71
CA ILE A 498 9.51 32.14 -0.40
C ILE A 498 8.58 32.53 0.76
N VAL A 499 7.66 33.46 0.53
CA VAL A 499 6.68 33.93 1.54
C VAL A 499 5.39 33.10 1.48
N GLY A 500 5.13 32.41 0.37
CA GLY A 500 3.96 31.54 0.17
C GLY A 500 2.75 32.24 -0.43
N ASP A 501 2.85 33.53 -0.77
CA ASP A 501 1.80 34.33 -1.40
C ASP A 501 1.97 34.51 -2.91
N ALA A 502 2.62 33.55 -3.57
CA ALA A 502 2.68 33.48 -5.02
C ALA A 502 2.47 32.07 -5.56
N ILE A 503 1.80 32.01 -6.71
CA ILE A 503 1.43 30.78 -7.42
C ILE A 503 1.78 30.98 -8.90
N ASP A 504 2.49 30.02 -9.46
CA ASP A 504 2.68 29.86 -10.90
C ASP A 504 1.74 28.75 -11.38
N PHE A 505 0.93 29.04 -12.39
CA PHE A 505 -0.02 28.10 -12.94
C PHE A 505 -0.12 28.22 -14.46
N VAL A 506 -0.67 27.18 -15.07
CA VAL A 506 -1.11 27.17 -16.47
C VAL A 506 -2.59 26.80 -16.52
N CYS A 507 -3.28 27.23 -17.57
CA CYS A 507 -4.67 26.85 -17.82
C CYS A 507 -4.74 26.26 -19.23
N GLU A 508 -5.21 25.03 -19.34
CA GLU A 508 -5.33 24.39 -20.65
C GLU A 508 -6.23 25.22 -21.56
N ASN A 509 -5.83 25.36 -22.82
CA ASN A 509 -6.54 26.13 -23.86
C ASN A 509 -6.57 27.65 -23.67
N LEU A 510 -5.89 28.23 -22.67
CA LEU A 510 -5.69 29.67 -22.54
C LEU A 510 -4.20 30.04 -22.50
N SER A 511 -3.79 30.93 -23.40
CA SER A 511 -2.46 31.54 -23.35
C SER A 511 -2.33 32.45 -22.13
N GLY A 512 -1.10 32.68 -21.65
CA GLY A 512 -0.92 33.52 -20.48
C GLY A 512 -1.31 34.99 -20.70
N ASN A 513 -1.27 35.46 -21.96
CA ASN A 513 -1.83 36.78 -22.30
C ASN A 513 -3.36 36.80 -22.15
N GLN A 514 -4.06 35.76 -22.62
CA GLN A 514 -5.52 35.67 -22.47
C GLN A 514 -5.91 35.66 -20.99
N LEU A 515 -5.25 34.85 -20.18
CA LEU A 515 -5.46 34.82 -18.74
C LEU A 515 -5.18 36.17 -18.07
N TYR A 516 -4.09 36.84 -18.43
CA TYR A 516 -3.77 38.18 -17.92
C TYR A 516 -4.89 39.18 -18.23
N TRP A 517 -5.29 39.29 -19.51
CA TRP A 517 -6.33 40.23 -19.92
C TRP A 517 -7.70 39.92 -19.32
N SER A 518 -8.01 38.64 -19.08
CA SER A 518 -9.26 38.22 -18.42
C SER A 518 -9.31 38.58 -16.92
N LEU A 519 -8.16 38.72 -16.27
CA LEU A 519 -8.06 38.93 -14.82
C LEU A 519 -7.63 40.37 -14.45
N ASP A 520 -6.91 41.08 -15.32
CA ASP A 520 -6.35 42.42 -15.08
C ASP A 520 -7.41 43.47 -14.69
N PRO A 521 -8.59 43.56 -15.36
CA PRO A 521 -9.65 44.50 -14.97
C PRO A 521 -10.29 44.19 -13.60
N TRP A 522 -10.19 42.94 -13.14
CA TRP A 522 -10.79 42.47 -11.88
C TRP A 522 -9.84 42.68 -10.68
N LEU A 523 -8.52 42.68 -10.90
CA LEU A 523 -7.52 42.75 -9.83
C LEU A 523 -7.03 44.18 -9.53
N THR A 524 -7.30 45.15 -10.42
CA THR A 524 -6.83 46.53 -10.33
C THR A 524 -7.53 47.40 -9.27
N THR A 525 -8.52 46.88 -8.55
CA THR A 525 -9.22 47.61 -7.46
C THR A 525 -8.68 47.30 -6.05
N GLY A 526 -7.62 46.49 -5.93
CA GLY A 526 -6.91 46.21 -4.67
C GLY A 526 -5.40 46.11 -4.88
N LEU A 527 -4.62 46.15 -3.79
CA LEU A 527 -3.15 46.13 -3.72
C LEU A 527 -2.47 44.86 -4.31
N MET A 528 -2.81 44.41 -5.51
CA MET A 528 -2.35 43.16 -6.13
C MET A 528 -1.92 43.37 -7.58
N LYS A 529 -0.92 42.62 -8.04
CA LYS A 529 -0.38 42.68 -9.42
C LYS A 529 -0.24 41.27 -10.00
N ILE A 530 -0.75 41.04 -11.20
CA ILE A 530 -0.33 39.89 -12.02
C ILE A 530 0.99 40.25 -12.70
N ILE A 531 1.97 39.33 -12.67
CA ILE A 531 3.19 39.44 -13.48
C ILE A 531 3.24 38.25 -14.43
N ILE A 532 3.28 38.53 -15.74
CA ILE A 532 3.56 37.52 -16.76
C ILE A 532 5.07 37.35 -16.88
N TYR A 533 5.57 36.13 -16.77
CA TYR A 533 6.95 35.79 -17.14
C TYR A 533 6.94 34.99 -18.45
N PHE A 534 7.74 35.44 -19.43
CA PHE A 534 8.05 34.63 -20.61
C PHE A 534 9.25 33.74 -20.27
N LEU A 535 9.01 32.44 -20.09
CA LEU A 535 10.08 31.46 -19.99
C LEU A 535 10.63 31.18 -21.39
N ILE A 536 11.85 31.65 -21.68
CA ILE A 536 12.60 31.23 -22.87
C ILE A 536 13.33 29.94 -22.48
N SER A 537 12.85 28.79 -22.98
CA SER A 537 13.65 27.56 -22.94
C SER A 537 14.67 27.61 -24.07
N THR A 538 15.95 27.73 -23.73
CA THR A 538 17.06 27.45 -24.66
C THR A 538 17.49 26.00 -24.47
N SER A 539 16.85 25.08 -25.18
CA SER A 539 17.43 23.76 -25.47
C SER A 539 17.47 23.60 -26.98
N SER A 540 18.68 23.47 -27.53
CA SER A 540 18.90 23.11 -28.92
C SER A 540 18.34 21.73 -29.21
N GLU A 541 17.79 21.59 -30.42
CA GLU A 541 17.27 20.39 -31.08
C GLU A 541 15.78 20.07 -30.89
N THR A 542 15.11 20.04 -32.05
CA THR A 542 13.72 19.70 -32.39
C THR A 542 12.64 20.79 -32.22
N LYS A 543 12.10 21.19 -33.37
CA LYS A 543 11.04 22.20 -33.56
C LYS A 543 9.68 21.64 -33.10
N ASN A 544 9.30 21.96 -31.87
CA ASN A 544 7.92 22.36 -31.48
C ASN A 544 7.96 22.84 -30.02
N SER A 545 8.40 24.08 -29.83
CA SER A 545 8.37 24.77 -28.53
C SER A 545 6.92 25.12 -28.19
N LEU A 546 6.30 24.35 -27.29
CA LEU A 546 5.16 24.81 -26.51
C LEU A 546 5.66 25.95 -25.62
N ARG A 547 5.28 27.19 -25.93
CA ARG A 547 5.53 28.35 -25.08
C ARG A 547 4.67 28.23 -23.83
N THR A 548 5.22 27.67 -22.75
CA THR A 548 4.55 27.66 -21.45
C THR A 548 4.61 29.07 -20.85
N THR A 549 3.53 29.83 -20.94
CA THR A 549 3.42 31.12 -20.24
C THR A 549 3.02 30.86 -18.79
N ALA A 550 3.94 31.06 -17.85
CA ALA A 550 3.66 30.99 -16.43
C ALA A 550 3.16 32.37 -15.93
N ILE A 551 2.05 32.37 -15.20
CA ILE A 551 1.49 33.59 -14.58
C ILE A 551 1.70 33.51 -13.08
N THR A 552 2.28 34.56 -12.51
CA THR A 552 2.47 34.67 -11.06
C THR A 552 1.47 35.66 -10.45
N PHE A 553 0.64 35.22 -9.49
CA PHE A 553 -0.05 36.13 -8.56
C PHE A 553 0.93 36.60 -7.47
N LYS A 554 0.95 37.90 -7.10
CA LYS A 554 1.84 38.44 -6.04
C LYS A 554 1.15 39.39 -5.06
#